data_AF-A0A0F9HPI3-F1
#
_entry.id   AF-A0A0F9HPI3-F1
#
_cell.length_a   1.000
_cell.length_b   1.000
_cell.length_c   1.000
_cell.angle_alpha   90.00
_cell.angle_beta   90.00
_cell.angle_gamma   90.00
#
_symmetry.space_group_name_H-M   'P 1'
#
loop_
_entity.id
_entity.type
_entity.pdbx_description
1 polymer ?
#
loop_
_entity_poly.entity_id
_entity_poly.type
_entity_poly.pdbx_seq_one_letter_code
_entity_poly.pdbx_strand_id
1 'polypeptide(L)' 'GAKQGEKVKKYFNSLKEYFNVEVISWDERYTTVIAKKSLLETRSKLEKRKKAVDDIAAQIILQSYLDHINKK' A
#
# COMPACT_ATOMS: atom_id res chain seq x y z
N GLY A 1 14.96 3.07 13.05
CA GLY A 1 14.24 4.34 12.87
C GLY A 1 14.65 5.05 11.59
N ALA A 2 15.78 5.78 11.60
CA ALA A 2 16.15 6.72 10.54
C ALA A 2 16.54 6.10 9.17
N LYS A 3 17.29 4.99 9.15
CA LYS A 3 17.84 4.40 7.91
C LYS A 3 16.79 3.90 6.90
N GLN A 4 15.62 3.45 7.37
CA GLN A 4 14.58 2.93 6.47
C GLN A 4 13.83 4.07 5.77
N GLY A 5 13.52 5.16 6.51
CA GLY A 5 12.86 6.34 5.96
C GLY A 5 13.70 7.08 4.93
N GLU A 6 15.02 7.15 5.14
CA GLU A 6 15.94 7.74 4.14
C GLU A 6 16.01 6.93 2.85
N LYS A 7 15.98 5.60 2.93
CA LYS A 7 15.93 4.73 1.74
C LYS A 7 14.66 4.96 0.93
N VAL A 8 13.51 5.05 1.61
CA VAL A 8 12.22 5.34 0.97
C VAL A 8 12.23 6.70 0.30
N LYS A 9 12.77 7.74 0.95
CA LYS A 9 12.90 9.08 0.36
C LYS A 9 13.79 9.09 -0.89
N LYS A 10 14.95 8.42 -0.85
CA LYS A 10 15.84 8.32 -2.01
C LYS A 10 15.15 7.62 -3.19
N TYR A 11 14.45 6.53 -2.92
CA TYR A 11 13.69 5.81 -3.94
C TYR A 11 12.56 6.68 -4.52
N PHE A 12 11.82 7.37 -3.66
CA PHE A 12 10.76 8.29 -4.07
C PHE A 12 11.26 9.41 -4.98
N ASN A 13 12.42 9.98 -4.67
CA ASN A 13 13.05 10.99 -5.53
C ASN A 13 13.45 10.40 -6.89
N SER A 14 14.04 9.19 -6.91
CA SER A 14 14.38 8.55 -8.19
C SER A 14 13.15 8.22 -9.04
N LEU A 15 12.00 7.90 -8.42
CA LEU A 15 10.75 7.70 -9.14
C LEU A 15 10.25 9.01 -9.78
N LYS A 16 10.37 10.14 -9.08
CA LYS A 16 10.01 11.46 -9.63
C LYS A 16 10.89 11.89 -10.79
N GLU A 17 12.17 11.52 -10.76
CA GLU A 17 13.10 11.81 -11.86
C GLU A 17 12.84 10.95 -13.09
N TYR A 18 12.40 9.70 -12.88
CA TYR A 18 12.21 8.74 -13.98
C TYR A 18 10.82 8.80 -14.62
N PHE A 19 9.79 9.15 -13.85
CA PHE A 19 8.41 9.21 -14.33
C PHE A 19 7.90 10.63 -14.34
N ASN A 20 7.37 11.07 -15.49
CA ASN A 20 6.74 12.38 -15.64
C ASN A 20 5.28 12.39 -15.13
N VAL A 21 5.05 11.80 -13.94
CA VAL A 21 3.75 11.73 -13.27
C VAL A 21 3.89 12.18 -11.83
N GLU A 22 2.81 12.68 -11.23
CA GLU A 22 2.81 13.09 -9.84
C GLU A 22 3.01 11.88 -8.93
N VAL A 23 4.10 11.88 -8.16
CA VAL A 23 4.38 10.85 -7.15
C VAL A 23 3.95 11.38 -5.79
N ILE A 24 2.94 10.75 -5.18
CA ILE A 24 2.34 11.11 -3.90
C ILE A 24 2.75 10.06 -2.85
N SER A 25 3.17 10.52 -1.67
CA SER A 25 3.41 9.63 -0.53
C SER A 25 2.10 9.35 0.22
N TRP A 26 1.76 8.08 0.41
CA TRP A 26 0.58 7.63 1.15
C TRP A 26 1.00 6.79 2.37
N ASP A 27 0.42 7.03 3.55
CA ASP A 27 0.78 6.31 4.77
C ASP A 27 -0.01 4.99 4.90
N GLU A 28 0.67 3.87 4.71
CA GLU A 28 0.09 2.52 4.69
C GLU A 28 -0.03 1.85 6.07
N ARG A 29 0.22 2.54 7.19
CA ARG A 29 0.34 1.90 8.52
C ARG A 29 -0.88 1.10 8.99
N TYR A 30 -2.01 1.16 8.29
CA TYR A 30 -3.23 0.42 8.60
C TYR A 30 -3.61 -0.70 7.60
N THR A 31 -2.99 -0.77 6.41
CA THR A 31 -3.41 -1.69 5.32
C THR A 31 -3.06 -3.14 5.60
N THR A 32 -1.88 -3.42 6.15
CA THR A 32 -1.46 -4.81 6.40
C THR A 32 -2.34 -5.52 7.43
N VAL A 33 -2.81 -4.79 8.45
CA VAL A 33 -3.66 -5.34 9.51
C VAL A 33 -5.08 -5.60 8.99
N ILE A 34 -5.64 -4.64 8.22
CA ILE A 34 -6.95 -4.82 7.58
C ILE A 34 -6.91 -5.97 6.57
N ALA A 35 -5.92 -6.01 5.67
CA ALA A 35 -5.79 -7.06 4.65
C ALA A 35 -5.70 -8.46 5.27
N LYS A 36 -4.91 -8.61 6.35
CA LYS A 36 -4.82 -9.88 7.09
C LYS A 36 -6.15 -10.28 7.73
N LYS A 37 -6.93 -9.31 8.24
CA LYS A 37 -8.25 -9.58 8.83
C LYS A 37 -9.25 -10.07 7.78
N SER A 38 -9.30 -9.42 6.61
CA SER A 38 -10.19 -9.83 5.50
C SER A 38 -9.87 -11.22 4.94
N LEU A 39 -8.60 -11.66 5.02
CA LEU A 39 -8.18 -12.98 4.51
C LEU A 39 -8.41 -14.16 5.45
N LEU A 40 -8.53 -13.90 6.75
CA LEU A 40 -8.88 -14.95 7.71
C LEU A 40 -10.33 -15.42 7.52
N GLU A 41 -11.18 -14.56 6.95
CA GLU A 41 -12.57 -14.88 6.61
C GLU A 41 -12.66 -15.78 5.36
N THR A 42 -11.63 -15.80 4.51
CA THR A 42 -11.59 -16.64 3.30
C THR A 42 -10.88 -17.97 3.58
N ARG A 43 -11.59 -19.11 3.51
CA ARG A 43 -11.04 -20.48 3.67
C ARG A 43 -10.14 -20.91 2.50
N SER A 44 -9.07 -20.17 2.19
CA SER A 44 -8.11 -20.49 1.13
C SER A 44 -6.77 -21.02 1.68
N LYS A 45 -6.03 -21.81 0.89
CA LYS A 45 -4.69 -22.34 1.25
C LYS A 45 -3.67 -21.20 1.44
N LEU A 46 -2.69 -21.37 2.33
CA LEU A 46 -1.74 -20.33 2.76
C LEU A 46 -1.04 -19.56 1.62
N GLU A 47 -0.63 -20.27 0.56
CA GLU A 47 0.02 -19.65 -0.61
C GLU A 47 -0.96 -18.78 -1.42
N LYS A 48 -2.23 -19.18 -1.53
CA LYS A 48 -3.28 -18.35 -2.14
C LYS A 48 -3.60 -17.14 -1.25
N ARG A 49 -3.47 -17.28 0.08
CA ARG A 49 -3.65 -16.15 1.00
C ARG A 49 -2.60 -15.08 0.79
N LYS A 50 -1.31 -15.44 0.69
CA LYS A 50 -0.22 -14.45 0.50
C LYS A 50 -0.43 -13.60 -0.76
N LYS A 51 -0.68 -14.24 -1.92
CA LYS A 51 -0.97 -13.50 -3.16
C LYS A 51 -2.19 -12.60 -3.03
N ALA A 52 -3.25 -13.10 -2.38
CA ALA A 52 -4.43 -12.30 -2.11
C ALA A 52 -4.20 -11.17 -1.09
N VAL A 53 -3.22 -11.27 -0.17
CA VAL A 53 -2.84 -10.16 0.74
C VAL A 53 -2.37 -8.98 -0.08
N ASP A 54 -1.47 -9.22 -1.03
CA ASP A 54 -0.84 -8.17 -1.81
C ASP A 54 -1.87 -7.45 -2.70
N ASP A 55 -2.76 -8.22 -3.36
CA ASP A 55 -3.84 -7.68 -4.18
C ASP A 55 -4.84 -6.86 -3.33
N ILE A 56 -5.25 -7.40 -2.17
CA ILE A 56 -6.16 -6.70 -1.24
C ILE A 56 -5.50 -5.45 -0.66
N ALA A 57 -4.21 -5.51 -0.32
CA ALA A 57 -3.48 -4.35 0.18
C ALA A 57 -3.44 -3.24 -0.88
N ALA A 58 -3.13 -3.56 -2.13
CA ALA A 58 -3.15 -2.60 -3.24
C ALA A 58 -4.53 -1.96 -3.41
N GLN A 59 -5.60 -2.76 -3.35
CA GLN A 59 -6.97 -2.26 -3.42
C GLN A 59 -7.31 -1.34 -2.23
N ILE A 60 -6.93 -1.69 -1.00
CA ILE A 60 -7.17 -0.86 0.19
C ILE A 60 -6.38 0.45 0.10
N ILE A 61 -5.13 0.43 -0.37
CA ILE A 61 -4.32 1.64 -0.55
C ILE A 61 -5.02 2.58 -1.53
N LEU A 62 -5.44 2.06 -2.69
CA LEU A 62 -6.16 2.84 -3.69
C LEU A 62 -7.47 3.38 -3.13
N GLN A 63 -8.29 2.53 -2.50
CA GLN A 63 -9.57 2.95 -1.93
C GLN A 63 -9.38 4.04 -0.87
N SER A 64 -8.39 3.88 0.02
CA SER A 64 -8.08 4.87 1.05
C SER A 64 -7.68 6.22 0.46
N TYR A 65 -6.92 6.22 -0.63
CA TYR A 65 -6.55 7.44 -1.35
C TYR A 65 -7.77 8.08 -2.03
N LEU A 66 -8.60 7.28 -2.71
CA LEU A 66 -9.83 7.75 -3.35
C LEU A 66 -10.83 8.34 -2.35
N ASP A 67 -10.97 7.72 -1.18
CA ASP A 67 -11.84 8.22 -0.11
C ASP A 67 -11.33 9.57 0.43
N HIS A 68 -10.01 9.77 0.50
CA HIS A 68 -9.43 11.04 0.94
C HIS A 68 -9.69 12.19 -0.04
N ILE A 69 -9.56 11.94 -1.35
CA ILE A 69 -9.84 12.98 -2.36
C ILE A 69 -11.36 13.26 -2.51
N ASN A 70 -12.21 12.28 -2.17
CA ASN A 70 -13.67 12.41 -2.26
C ASN A 70 -14.35 13.02 -1.03
N LYS A 71 -13.66 13.16 0.12
CA LYS A 71 -14.20 13.78 1.35
C LYS A 71 -14.30 15.32 1.30
N LYS A 72 -14.70 15.88 0.15
CA LYS A 72 -15.04 17.31 0.06
C LYS A 72 -16.25 17.65 0.92
#